data_AF-A0A8H5WTP3-F1
#
_entry.id   AF-A0A8H5WTP3-F1
#
_cell.length_a   1.000
_cell.length_b   1.000
_cell.length_c   1.000
_cell.angle_alpha   90.00
_cell.angle_beta   90.00
_cell.angle_gamma   90.00
#
_symmetry.space_group_name_H-M   'P 1'
#
loop_
_entity.id
_entity.type
_entity.pdbx_description
1 polymer ?
#
loop_
_entity_poly.entity_id
_entity_poly.type
_entity_poly.pdbx_seq_one_letter_code
_entity_poly.pdbx_strand_id
1 'polypeptide(L)'
;MDDSNIPTISVNNEISGHYSLEDSPDLADRLRLSFVEGADDHQTFLPFLTLSRILTKTCIEAHLKKQYGDLASQYADQIEPLYVDEADAPKNKPFPREVHRFLQHRVCDGDLPLTLDIRKNAAFRKGSDEDPLGCFGRFRPYQLESFEMLQWRFTTPFFHAPRDNNRIFYHDFYRRTILPWCRLDESEVGLERLGRHITRGAYGTIKPIVIDKSSHDFEKVLQGVKSAAKGIFALKTLRLEDRYEYDNEVEGLQRFNV
;
A
#
# COMPACT_ATOMS: atom_id res chain seq x y z
N MET A 1 39.08 23.87 24.81
CA MET A 1 38.64 24.14 26.20
C MET A 1 37.38 24.98 26.16
N ASP A 2 36.18 24.44 26.14
CA ASP A 2 35.66 23.19 25.61
C ASP A 2 34.16 23.40 25.49
N ASP A 3 33.65 22.95 24.36
CA ASP A 3 32.30 22.54 24.01
C ASP A 3 31.15 22.85 24.97
N SER A 4 30.30 23.76 24.50
CA SER A 4 28.89 23.83 24.85
C SER A 4 28.20 22.49 24.58
N ASN A 5 27.85 21.79 25.66
CA ASN A 5 27.00 20.60 25.68
C ASN A 5 25.67 20.86 24.96
N ILE A 6 25.60 20.48 23.68
CA ILE A 6 24.36 20.19 22.98
C ILE A 6 23.98 18.76 23.39
N PRO A 7 22.79 18.53 23.97
CA PRO A 7 22.35 17.16 24.22
C PRO A 7 22.04 16.52 22.87
N THR A 8 22.98 15.71 22.38
CA THR A 8 22.74 14.73 21.33
C THR A 8 21.74 13.74 21.89
N ILE A 9 20.45 13.97 21.63
CA ILE A 9 19.42 12.96 21.88
C ILE A 9 19.67 11.87 20.85
N SER A 10 20.31 10.79 21.32
CA SER A 10 20.35 9.52 20.62
C SER A 10 18.92 9.16 20.24
N VAL A 11 18.63 9.17 18.94
CA VAL A 11 17.37 8.66 18.41
C VAL A 11 17.46 7.15 18.56
N ASN A 12 17.04 6.67 19.73
CA ASN A 12 16.88 5.24 19.96
C ASN A 12 15.83 4.74 18.96
N ASN A 13 16.33 3.89 18.08
CA ASN A 13 15.65 3.30 16.94
C ASN A 13 14.75 2.14 17.44
N GLU A 14 13.88 2.42 18.40
CA GLU A 14 13.10 1.42 19.11
C GLU A 14 11.60 1.62 18.86
N ILE A 15 11.20 1.52 17.59
CA ILE A 15 9.92 0.89 17.25
C ILE A 15 10.20 0.03 16.02
N SER A 16 10.84 -1.10 16.28
CA SER A 16 10.91 -2.21 15.35
C SER A 16 10.62 -3.44 16.17
N GLY A 17 9.43 -4.00 16.01
CA GLY A 17 9.23 -5.41 16.34
C GLY A 17 10.31 -6.17 15.59
N HIS A 18 11.31 -6.63 16.33
CA HIS A 18 12.48 -7.34 15.83
C HIS A 18 12.04 -8.74 15.36
N TYR A 19 11.37 -8.80 14.21
CA TYR A 19 11.43 -9.98 13.36
C TYR A 19 12.34 -9.60 12.21
N SER A 20 13.58 -10.08 12.27
CA SER A 20 14.47 -9.99 11.12
C SER A 20 13.75 -10.71 9.98
N LEU A 21 13.33 -9.94 8.97
CA LEU A 21 12.65 -10.43 7.76
C LEU A 21 13.48 -11.49 7.00
N GLU A 22 14.75 -11.65 7.37
CA GLU A 22 15.70 -12.64 6.87
C GLU A 22 15.62 -14.01 7.56
N ASP A 23 14.95 -14.13 8.72
CA ASP A 23 14.96 -15.37 9.52
C ASP A 23 13.90 -16.40 9.08
N SER A 24 12.90 -16.02 8.28
CA SER A 24 11.92 -16.96 7.73
C SER A 24 12.27 -17.38 6.30
N PRO A 25 12.51 -18.69 6.04
CA PRO A 25 12.84 -19.16 4.70
C PRO A 25 11.61 -19.27 3.78
N ASP A 26 10.39 -19.08 4.29
CA ASP A 26 9.17 -19.21 3.50
C ASP A 26 8.56 -17.86 3.11
N LEU A 27 8.32 -17.70 1.81
CA LEU A 27 7.76 -16.48 1.24
C LEU A 27 6.36 -16.17 1.79
N ALA A 28 5.53 -17.19 2.02
CA ALA A 28 4.18 -16.96 2.53
C ALA A 28 4.21 -16.46 3.97
N ASP A 29 5.13 -16.97 4.79
CA ASP A 29 5.32 -16.49 6.16
C ASP A 29 5.88 -15.06 6.18
N ARG A 30 6.84 -14.73 5.31
CA ARG A 30 7.35 -13.35 5.17
C ARG A 30 6.23 -12.38 4.80
N LEU A 31 5.35 -12.74 3.86
CA LEU A 31 4.18 -11.92 3.51
C LEU A 31 3.22 -11.75 4.69
N ARG A 32 2.89 -12.85 5.39
CA ARG A 32 1.97 -12.83 6.56
C ARG A 32 2.48 -11.96 7.70
N LEU A 33 3.77 -12.06 8.01
CA LEU A 33 4.40 -11.31 9.10
C LEU A 33 4.62 -9.83 8.78
N SER A 34 4.49 -9.44 7.51
CA SER A 34 4.75 -8.07 7.06
C SER A 34 3.49 -7.21 6.94
N PHE A 35 2.32 -7.78 7.23
CA PHE A 35 1.09 -6.99 7.28
C PHE A 35 1.16 -5.97 8.41
N VAL A 36 0.81 -4.73 8.08
CA VAL A 36 0.66 -3.62 9.02
C VAL A 36 -0.79 -3.56 9.47
N GLU A 37 -0.99 -3.30 10.76
CA GLU A 37 -2.31 -3.03 11.33
C GLU A 37 -2.82 -1.64 10.89
N GLY A 38 -4.01 -1.62 10.31
CA GLY A 38 -4.70 -0.42 9.89
C GLY A 38 -5.34 0.35 11.05
N ALA A 39 -5.65 1.62 10.80
CA ALA A 39 -6.31 2.49 11.76
C ALA A 39 -7.75 2.08 12.10
N ASP A 40 -8.41 1.37 11.19
CA ASP A 40 -9.75 0.82 11.41
C ASP A 40 -9.64 -0.64 11.90
N ASP A 41 -10.45 -1.01 12.89
CA ASP A 41 -10.40 -2.33 13.52
C ASP A 41 -10.51 -3.46 12.49
N HIS A 42 -9.63 -4.46 12.61
CA HIS A 42 -9.50 -5.63 11.72
C HIS A 42 -9.00 -5.34 10.30
N GLN A 43 -8.69 -4.10 9.95
CA GLN A 43 -8.07 -3.80 8.67
C GLN A 43 -6.57 -4.01 8.77
N THR A 44 -5.99 -4.69 7.79
CA THR A 44 -4.54 -4.89 7.68
C THR A 44 -4.13 -4.77 6.24
N PHE A 45 -2.95 -4.23 6.00
CA PHE A 45 -2.45 -4.01 4.66
C PHE A 45 -0.97 -4.32 4.55
N LEU A 46 -0.50 -4.53 3.33
CA LEU A 46 0.91 -4.71 3.02
C LEU A 46 1.38 -3.49 2.22
N PRO A 47 2.25 -2.64 2.80
CA PRO A 47 2.79 -1.48 2.11
C PRO A 47 3.52 -1.88 0.82
N PHE A 48 3.39 -1.06 -0.22
CA PHE A 48 4.01 -1.33 -1.51
C PHE A 48 5.53 -1.52 -1.42
N LEU A 49 6.27 -0.64 -0.72
CA LEU A 49 7.72 -0.79 -0.58
C LEU A 49 8.12 -1.99 0.30
N THR A 50 7.24 -2.42 1.21
CA THR A 50 7.46 -3.65 1.98
C THR A 50 7.29 -4.88 1.08
N LEU A 51 6.22 -4.90 0.28
CA LEU A 51 5.97 -5.94 -0.69
C LEU A 51 7.14 -6.07 -1.69
N SER A 52 7.68 -4.95 -2.19
CA SER A 52 8.79 -4.95 -3.15
C SER A 52 10.11 -5.48 -2.57
N ARG A 53 10.35 -5.26 -1.28
CA ARG A 53 11.50 -5.84 -0.56
C ARG A 53 11.35 -7.35 -0.33
N ILE A 54 10.13 -7.84 -0.21
CA ILE A 54 9.85 -9.27 -0.01
C ILE A 54 9.87 -10.03 -1.33
N LEU A 55 9.20 -9.50 -2.35
CA LEU A 55 9.04 -10.08 -3.68
C LEU A 55 10.26 -9.84 -4.58
N THR A 56 11.46 -10.14 -4.10
CA THR A 56 12.64 -10.14 -4.97
C THR A 56 12.63 -11.35 -5.89
N LYS A 57 13.28 -11.23 -7.06
CA LYS A 57 13.46 -12.35 -8.00
C LYS A 57 14.00 -13.61 -7.31
N THR A 58 15.02 -13.46 -6.47
CA THR A 58 15.61 -14.57 -5.72
C THR A 58 14.59 -15.25 -4.81
N CYS A 59 13.75 -14.48 -4.11
CA CYS A 59 12.73 -15.02 -3.22
C CYS A 59 11.60 -15.70 -3.98
N ILE A 60 11.16 -15.12 -5.10
CA ILE A 60 10.19 -15.71 -6.01
C ILE A 60 10.73 -17.02 -6.58
N GLU A 61 11.95 -17.02 -7.12
CA GLU A 61 12.59 -18.23 -7.67
C GLU A 61 12.70 -19.33 -6.61
N ALA A 62 13.18 -19.01 -5.40
CA ALA A 62 13.31 -19.97 -4.32
C ALA A 62 11.96 -20.59 -3.92
N HIS A 63 10.89 -19.78 -3.89
CA HIS A 63 9.53 -20.27 -3.62
C HIS A 63 9.02 -21.15 -4.76
N LEU A 64 9.16 -20.71 -6.00
CA LEU A 64 8.74 -21.44 -7.20
C LEU A 64 9.51 -22.75 -7.37
N LYS A 65 10.78 -22.82 -6.95
CA LYS A 65 11.60 -24.04 -7.04
C LYS A 65 10.98 -25.23 -6.29
N LYS A 66 10.25 -24.97 -5.19
CA LYS A 66 9.53 -26.00 -4.43
C LYS A 66 8.46 -26.71 -5.28
N GLN A 67 7.83 -26.00 -6.22
CA GLN A 67 6.71 -26.50 -7.03
C GLN A 67 7.09 -26.83 -8.48
N TYR A 68 8.09 -26.12 -9.03
CA TYR A 68 8.39 -26.11 -10.46
C TYR A 68 9.83 -26.55 -10.79
N GLY A 69 10.66 -26.85 -9.78
CA GLY A 69 12.03 -27.35 -9.99
C GLY A 69 12.88 -26.40 -10.84
N ASP A 70 13.54 -26.95 -11.86
CA ASP A 70 14.48 -26.22 -12.72
C ASP A 70 13.81 -25.11 -13.57
N LEU A 71 12.49 -25.14 -13.72
CA LEU A 71 11.74 -24.11 -14.43
C LEU A 71 11.52 -22.83 -13.60
N ALA A 72 11.83 -22.85 -12.30
CA ALA A 72 11.56 -21.74 -11.39
C ALA A 72 12.22 -20.42 -11.82
N SER A 73 13.48 -20.47 -12.27
CA SER A 73 14.20 -19.28 -12.71
C SER A 73 13.54 -18.65 -13.95
N GLN A 74 13.10 -19.49 -14.89
CA GLN A 74 12.37 -19.03 -16.09
C GLN A 74 11.02 -18.37 -15.77
N TYR A 75 10.32 -18.82 -14.70
CA TYR A 75 9.11 -18.12 -14.25
C TYR A 75 9.43 -16.81 -13.55
N ALA A 76 10.44 -16.81 -12.69
CA ALA A 76 10.86 -15.60 -11.98
C ALA A 76 11.32 -14.51 -12.95
N ASP A 77 11.93 -14.86 -14.08
CA ASP A 77 12.27 -13.94 -15.17
C ASP A 77 11.06 -13.27 -15.85
N GLN A 78 9.91 -13.96 -15.87
CA GLN A 78 8.68 -13.47 -16.51
C GLN A 78 7.77 -12.70 -15.54
N ILE A 79 8.04 -12.78 -14.24
CA ILE A 79 7.39 -11.95 -13.25
C ILE A 79 8.22 -10.67 -13.19
N GLU A 80 7.75 -9.65 -13.90
CA GLU A 80 8.41 -8.35 -13.91
C GLU A 80 8.56 -7.82 -12.48
N PRO A 81 9.65 -7.08 -12.17
CA PRO A 81 9.70 -6.27 -10.96
C PRO A 81 8.45 -5.38 -10.89
N LEU A 82 8.03 -4.98 -9.69
CA LEU A 82 6.90 -4.06 -9.46
C LEU A 82 6.98 -2.70 -10.21
N TYR A 83 8.06 -2.46 -10.97
CA TYR A 83 8.18 -1.44 -12.01
C TYR A 83 9.10 -1.92 -13.14
N VAL A 84 8.61 -1.99 -14.39
CA VAL A 84 9.32 -1.57 -15.62
C VAL A 84 8.30 -1.23 -16.72
N ASP A 85 8.60 -0.25 -17.58
CA ASP A 85 7.86 0.15 -18.79
C ASP A 85 7.55 -1.01 -19.77
N GLU A 86 6.40 -0.91 -20.44
CA GLU A 86 5.72 -1.91 -21.30
C GLU A 86 6.47 -2.35 -22.60
N ALA A 87 7.80 -2.31 -22.67
CA ALA A 87 8.49 -2.41 -23.96
C ALA A 87 8.90 -3.82 -24.42
N ASP A 88 9.06 -4.84 -23.56
CA ASP A 88 9.71 -6.09 -23.96
C ASP A 88 9.08 -7.38 -23.40
N ALA A 89 8.06 -7.91 -24.08
CA ALA A 89 7.45 -9.20 -23.74
C ALA A 89 8.09 -10.40 -24.49
N PRO A 90 8.53 -11.49 -23.81
CA PRO A 90 9.03 -12.70 -24.44
C PRO A 90 7.92 -13.58 -25.05
N LYS A 91 8.21 -14.26 -26.17
CA LYS A 91 7.31 -15.20 -26.86
C LYS A 91 7.42 -16.64 -26.31
N ASN A 92 6.25 -17.23 -26.06
CA ASN A 92 5.85 -18.65 -25.92
C ASN A 92 6.91 -19.73 -25.66
N LYS A 93 6.79 -20.37 -24.48
CA LYS A 93 7.24 -21.74 -24.17
C LYS A 93 6.09 -22.48 -23.44
N PRO A 94 6.13 -23.82 -23.28
CA PRO A 94 5.08 -24.56 -22.56
C PRO A 94 5.32 -24.53 -21.05
N PHE A 95 4.28 -24.27 -20.25
CA PHE A 95 4.40 -23.98 -18.81
C PHE A 95 3.26 -24.63 -17.96
N PRO A 96 3.46 -24.90 -16.65
CA PRO A 96 2.55 -25.52 -15.68
C PRO A 96 1.53 -24.54 -15.08
N ARG A 97 0.48 -25.10 -14.43
CA ARG A 97 -0.91 -24.73 -14.70
C ARG A 97 -1.50 -23.45 -14.08
N GLU A 98 -0.97 -22.89 -12.99
CA GLU A 98 -1.67 -21.83 -12.23
C GLU A 98 -1.06 -20.44 -12.42
N VAL A 99 0.21 -20.23 -12.03
CA VAL A 99 0.92 -18.96 -12.28
C VAL A 99 1.00 -18.66 -13.78
N HIS A 100 1.20 -19.69 -14.61
CA HIS A 100 1.22 -19.52 -16.06
C HIS A 100 -0.07 -18.91 -16.61
N ARG A 101 -1.23 -19.18 -16.03
CA ARG A 101 -2.48 -18.60 -16.54
C ARG A 101 -2.50 -17.10 -16.38
N PHE A 102 -2.02 -16.58 -15.26
CA PHE A 102 -1.88 -15.14 -15.06
C PHE A 102 -0.89 -14.54 -16.07
N LEU A 103 0.25 -15.22 -16.30
CA LEU A 103 1.22 -14.82 -17.34
C LEU A 103 0.63 -14.85 -18.77
N GLN A 104 -0.12 -15.90 -19.14
CA GLN A 104 -0.77 -16.02 -20.46
C GLN A 104 -1.78 -14.90 -20.71
N HIS A 105 -2.56 -14.57 -19.69
CA HIS A 105 -3.59 -13.53 -19.78
C HIS A 105 -3.02 -12.13 -19.53
N ARG A 106 -1.70 -12.01 -19.31
CA ARG A 106 -0.99 -10.77 -19.01
C ARG A 106 -1.64 -9.99 -17.88
N VAL A 107 -1.96 -10.67 -16.79
CA VAL A 107 -2.50 -10.04 -15.58
C VAL A 107 -1.33 -9.68 -14.68
N CYS A 108 -1.19 -8.41 -14.34
CA CYS A 108 -0.15 -7.89 -13.46
C CYS A 108 -0.74 -7.07 -12.29
N ASP A 109 0.11 -6.64 -11.37
CA ASP A 109 -0.32 -5.87 -10.19
C ASP A 109 -0.94 -4.52 -10.59
N GLY A 110 -0.55 -3.96 -11.73
CA GLY A 110 -1.15 -2.74 -12.29
C GLY A 110 -2.60 -2.89 -12.76
N ASP A 111 -3.07 -4.11 -12.99
CA ASP A 111 -4.49 -4.37 -13.30
C ASP A 111 -5.38 -4.31 -12.06
N LEU A 112 -4.80 -4.38 -10.86
CA LEU A 112 -5.55 -4.38 -9.61
C LEU A 112 -6.06 -2.95 -9.26
N PRO A 113 -7.22 -2.83 -8.59
CA PRO A 113 -8.15 -3.89 -8.25
C PRO A 113 -8.98 -4.35 -9.47
N LEU A 114 -9.19 -5.66 -9.57
CA LEU A 114 -10.07 -6.26 -10.57
C LEU A 114 -11.55 -6.15 -10.16
N THR A 115 -12.40 -6.00 -11.16
CA THR A 115 -13.86 -6.09 -10.97
C THR A 115 -14.27 -7.55 -11.02
N LEU A 116 -15.02 -8.03 -10.02
CA LEU A 116 -15.42 -9.43 -9.94
C LEU A 116 -16.95 -9.55 -10.03
N ASP A 117 -17.42 -10.45 -10.89
CA ASP A 117 -18.80 -10.92 -10.91
C ASP A 117 -18.81 -12.35 -10.33
N ILE A 118 -19.06 -12.44 -9.02
CA ILE A 118 -19.09 -13.73 -8.29
C ILE A 118 -20.20 -14.64 -8.85
N ARG A 119 -21.31 -14.08 -9.33
CA ARG A 119 -22.44 -14.86 -9.87
C ARG A 119 -22.07 -15.53 -11.19
N LYS A 120 -21.34 -14.81 -12.05
CA LYS A 120 -20.81 -15.34 -13.31
C LYS A 120 -19.45 -16.04 -13.15
N ASN A 121 -18.89 -16.05 -11.93
CA ASN A 121 -17.57 -16.57 -11.63
C ASN A 121 -16.49 -15.97 -12.56
N ALA A 122 -16.54 -14.65 -12.73
CA ALA A 122 -15.76 -13.91 -13.70
C ALA A 122 -15.00 -12.73 -13.05
N ALA A 123 -13.85 -12.39 -13.62
CA ALA A 123 -13.01 -11.26 -13.22
C ALA A 123 -12.67 -10.41 -14.44
N PHE A 124 -12.63 -9.09 -14.27
CA PHE A 124 -12.46 -8.12 -15.36
C PHE A 124 -11.44 -7.06 -14.96
N ARG A 125 -10.69 -6.55 -15.95
CA ARG A 125 -9.83 -5.37 -15.78
C ARG A 125 -10.68 -4.13 -15.55
N LYS A 126 -10.12 -3.14 -14.87
CA LYS A 126 -10.75 -1.83 -14.69
C LYS A 126 -11.06 -1.19 -16.05
N GLY A 127 -12.32 -0.83 -16.27
CA GLY A 127 -12.74 -0.07 -17.46
C GLY A 127 -12.82 -0.88 -18.76
N SER A 128 -12.79 -2.22 -18.69
CA SER A 128 -13.02 -3.10 -19.85
C SER A 128 -14.23 -4.00 -19.60
N ASP A 129 -15.18 -3.99 -20.53
CA ASP A 129 -16.49 -4.65 -20.35
C ASP A 129 -16.65 -5.96 -21.12
N GLU A 130 -15.74 -6.33 -22.03
CA GLU A 130 -16.11 -7.34 -23.04
C GLU A 130 -15.61 -8.76 -22.74
N ASP A 131 -14.41 -8.95 -22.16
CA ASP A 131 -13.85 -10.30 -21.97
C ASP A 131 -13.42 -10.60 -20.54
N PRO A 132 -13.95 -11.68 -19.90
CA PRO A 132 -13.51 -12.11 -18.59
C PRO A 132 -12.09 -12.68 -18.64
N LEU A 133 -11.31 -12.40 -17.60
CA LEU A 133 -9.96 -12.92 -17.41
C LEU A 133 -9.98 -14.44 -17.21
N GLY A 134 -9.62 -15.17 -18.25
CA GLY A 134 -9.64 -16.64 -18.26
C GLY A 134 -8.73 -17.30 -17.22
N CYS A 135 -7.76 -16.58 -16.64
CA CYS A 135 -6.95 -17.07 -15.52
C CYS A 135 -7.79 -17.38 -14.27
N PHE A 136 -8.93 -16.71 -14.09
CA PHE A 136 -9.87 -16.95 -12.99
C PHE A 136 -10.90 -18.05 -13.31
N GLY A 137 -10.96 -18.59 -14.52
CA GLY A 137 -12.01 -19.54 -14.93
C GLY A 137 -12.03 -20.88 -14.18
N ARG A 138 -11.03 -21.16 -13.34
CA ARG A 138 -10.99 -22.34 -12.43
C ARG A 138 -11.21 -22.00 -10.96
N PHE A 139 -11.28 -20.71 -10.62
CA PHE A 139 -11.57 -20.31 -9.26
C PHE A 139 -12.99 -20.75 -8.93
N ARG A 140 -13.16 -21.33 -7.74
CA ARG A 140 -14.48 -21.55 -7.15
C ARG A 140 -15.00 -20.21 -6.61
N PRO A 141 -16.31 -20.04 -6.43
CA PRO A 141 -16.89 -18.78 -5.93
C PRO A 141 -16.22 -18.26 -4.65
N TYR A 142 -15.98 -19.13 -3.66
CA TYR A 142 -15.30 -18.72 -2.42
C TYR A 142 -13.84 -18.26 -2.62
N GLN A 143 -13.16 -18.75 -3.67
CA GLN A 143 -11.80 -18.31 -4.01
C GLN A 143 -11.83 -16.92 -4.65
N LEU A 144 -12.86 -16.62 -5.46
CA LEU A 144 -13.10 -15.28 -5.98
C LEU A 144 -13.46 -14.30 -4.87
N GLU A 145 -14.33 -14.71 -3.93
CA GLU A 145 -14.66 -13.89 -2.75
C GLU A 145 -13.41 -13.64 -1.89
N SER A 146 -12.59 -14.67 -1.67
CA SER A 146 -11.33 -14.51 -0.94
C SER A 146 -10.37 -13.57 -1.67
N PHE A 147 -10.24 -13.69 -2.99
CA PHE A 147 -9.43 -12.79 -3.81
C PHE A 147 -9.95 -11.36 -3.76
N GLU A 148 -11.28 -11.17 -3.84
CA GLU A 148 -11.94 -9.86 -3.73
C GLU A 148 -11.56 -9.15 -2.44
N MET A 149 -11.60 -9.86 -1.31
CA MET A 149 -11.24 -9.31 -0.01
C MET A 149 -9.73 -9.04 0.10
N LEU A 150 -8.90 -9.91 -0.48
CA LEU A 150 -7.45 -9.83 -0.35
C LEU A 150 -6.82 -8.74 -1.21
N GLN A 151 -7.28 -8.52 -2.45
CA GLN A 151 -6.63 -7.56 -3.37
C GLN A 151 -6.47 -6.18 -2.74
N TRP A 152 -7.49 -5.69 -2.01
CA TRP A 152 -7.47 -4.39 -1.36
C TRP A 152 -6.38 -4.22 -0.31
N ARG A 153 -5.89 -5.33 0.26
CA ARG A 153 -4.80 -5.35 1.24
C ARG A 153 -3.42 -5.24 0.59
N PHE A 154 -3.31 -5.58 -0.70
CA PHE A 154 -2.06 -5.51 -1.47
C PHE A 154 -2.01 -4.27 -2.38
N THR A 155 -3.14 -3.62 -2.65
CA THR A 155 -3.24 -2.41 -3.48
C THR A 155 -3.28 -1.13 -2.65
N THR A 156 -2.54 -1.07 -1.54
CA THR A 156 -2.53 0.17 -0.74
C THR A 156 -1.79 1.27 -1.48
N PRO A 157 -2.32 2.50 -1.48
CA PRO A 157 -1.72 3.59 -2.23
C PRO A 157 -0.38 4.01 -1.63
N PHE A 158 0.53 4.40 -2.52
CA PHE A 158 1.75 5.09 -2.16
C PHE A 158 1.58 6.59 -2.41
N PHE A 159 1.85 7.42 -1.40
CA PHE A 159 1.73 8.87 -1.51
C PHE A 159 3.05 9.52 -1.88
N HIS A 160 3.08 10.14 -3.06
CA HIS A 160 4.26 10.86 -3.53
C HIS A 160 4.30 12.30 -3.01
N ALA A 161 5.49 12.73 -2.62
CA ALA A 161 5.84 14.08 -2.27
C ALA A 161 5.80 14.95 -3.54
N PRO A 162 5.46 16.24 -3.39
CA PRO A 162 5.54 17.19 -4.49
C PRO A 162 6.94 17.21 -5.12
N ARG A 163 7.00 16.98 -6.44
CA ARG A 163 8.23 17.18 -7.22
C ARG A 163 8.37 18.61 -7.74
N ASP A 164 7.24 19.32 -7.87
CA ASP A 164 7.15 20.69 -8.40
C ASP A 164 6.52 21.64 -7.37
N ASN A 165 6.41 22.94 -7.71
CA ASN A 165 5.72 23.96 -6.91
C ASN A 165 4.22 23.69 -6.69
N ASN A 166 3.64 22.66 -7.32
CA ASN A 166 2.27 22.27 -7.09
C ASN A 166 2.18 21.44 -5.80
N ARG A 167 1.75 22.09 -4.71
CA ARG A 167 1.78 21.55 -3.34
C ARG A 167 0.56 20.69 -2.98
N ILE A 168 -0.35 20.41 -3.92
CA ILE A 168 -1.58 19.63 -3.69
C ILE A 168 -1.72 18.52 -4.71
N PHE A 169 -1.97 17.30 -4.21
CA PHE A 169 -2.28 16.12 -5.01
C PHE A 169 -3.70 15.67 -4.76
N TYR A 170 -4.44 15.47 -5.85
CA TYR A 170 -5.74 14.85 -5.81
C TYR A 170 -5.58 13.37 -6.09
N HIS A 171 -6.19 12.56 -5.22
CA HIS A 171 -6.26 11.12 -5.39
C HIS A 171 -7.72 10.70 -5.34
N ASP A 172 -8.16 9.99 -6.38
CA ASP A 172 -9.46 9.32 -6.39
C ASP A 172 -9.28 7.87 -5.95
N PHE A 173 -9.95 7.52 -4.85
CA PHE A 173 -9.91 6.18 -4.29
C PHE A 173 -11.24 5.46 -4.50
N TYR A 174 -11.16 4.14 -4.64
CA TYR A 174 -12.35 3.31 -4.55
C TYR A 174 -12.87 3.31 -3.12
N ARG A 175 -14.18 3.11 -2.99
CA ARG A 175 -14.82 3.00 -1.66
C ARG A 175 -14.20 1.91 -0.78
N ARG A 176 -13.64 0.86 -1.38
CA ARG A 176 -13.00 -0.27 -0.68
C ARG A 176 -11.49 -0.12 -0.52
N THR A 177 -10.89 0.95 -1.05
CA THR A 177 -9.45 1.20 -0.91
C THR A 177 -9.09 1.24 0.56
N ILE A 178 -8.13 0.39 0.94
CA ILE A 178 -7.48 0.47 2.25
C ILE A 178 -6.42 1.56 2.15
N LEU A 179 -6.59 2.61 2.95
CA LEU A 179 -5.61 3.68 3.02
C LEU A 179 -4.52 3.26 4.03
N PRO A 180 -3.25 3.65 3.82
CA PRO A 180 -2.11 3.19 4.62
C PRO A 180 -2.02 3.93 5.96
N TRP A 181 -3.16 4.13 6.62
CA TRP A 181 -3.26 4.69 7.95
C TRP A 181 -2.92 3.58 8.95
N CYS A 182 -1.86 3.75 9.72
CA CYS A 182 -1.48 2.81 10.76
C CYS A 182 -2.40 2.97 11.98
N ARG A 183 -2.59 1.86 12.70
CA ARG A 183 -3.12 1.90 14.06
C ARG A 183 -2.27 2.83 14.92
N LEU A 184 -2.93 3.76 15.59
CA LEU A 184 -2.29 4.65 16.55
C LEU A 184 -2.28 3.97 17.92
N ASP A 185 -1.09 3.72 18.46
CA ASP A 185 -0.95 3.51 19.90
C ASP A 185 -0.90 4.87 20.58
N GLU A 186 -1.96 5.20 21.34
CA GLU A 186 -2.09 6.49 22.03
C GLU A 186 -0.92 6.75 23.00
N SER A 187 -0.32 5.69 23.54
CA SER A 187 0.78 5.73 24.50
C SER A 187 2.12 6.07 23.83
N GLU A 188 2.41 5.48 22.68
CA GLU A 188 3.68 5.70 21.93
C GLU A 188 3.76 7.11 21.33
N VAL A 189 2.61 7.65 20.93
CA VAL A 189 2.56 8.93 20.21
C VAL A 189 2.53 10.12 21.18
N GLY A 190 2.36 9.87 22.49
CA GLY A 190 2.18 10.91 23.51
C GLY A 190 0.87 11.68 23.32
N LEU A 191 -0.13 11.03 22.71
CA LEU A 191 -1.47 11.57 22.46
C LEU A 191 -2.32 11.58 23.74
N GLU A 192 -1.87 10.94 24.82
CA GLU A 192 -2.52 10.99 26.14
C GLU A 192 -2.80 12.42 26.62
N ARG A 193 -1.93 13.38 26.27
CA ARG A 193 -2.10 14.81 26.59
C ARG A 193 -2.92 15.59 25.56
N LEU A 194 -3.05 15.07 24.34
CA LEU A 194 -3.84 15.67 23.25
C LEU A 194 -5.33 15.31 23.33
N GLY A 195 -5.71 14.45 24.28
CA GLY A 195 -7.09 14.01 24.49
C GLY A 195 -7.63 13.28 23.25
N ARG A 196 -8.79 12.63 23.39
CA ARG A 196 -9.54 12.08 22.26
C ARG A 196 -10.12 13.17 21.36
N HIS A 197 -9.37 14.21 21.01
CA HIS A 197 -9.89 15.34 20.28
C HIS A 197 -9.86 15.05 18.78
N ILE A 198 -10.74 14.11 18.37
CA ILE A 198 -11.45 14.28 17.11
C ILE A 198 -12.09 15.65 17.21
N THR A 199 -11.45 16.66 16.62
CA THR A 199 -12.02 18.00 16.63
C THR A 199 -13.16 17.97 15.64
N ARG A 200 -14.39 18.00 16.17
CA ARG A 200 -15.62 18.03 15.37
C ARG A 200 -16.00 19.49 15.16
N GLY A 201 -15.72 20.00 13.96
CA GLY A 201 -16.31 21.25 13.50
C GLY A 201 -17.70 21.00 12.90
N ALA A 202 -18.38 22.08 12.52
CA ALA A 202 -19.67 21.97 11.82
C ALA A 202 -19.53 21.21 10.48
N TYR A 203 -18.41 21.42 9.77
CA TYR A 203 -18.19 20.94 8.40
C TYR A 203 -17.31 19.69 8.28
N GLY A 204 -16.77 19.19 9.39
CA GLY A 204 -15.83 18.07 9.32
C GLY A 204 -15.26 17.60 10.65
N THR A 205 -14.46 16.55 10.57
CA THR A 205 -13.71 15.98 11.70
C THR A 205 -12.24 15.99 11.38
N ILE A 206 -11.41 16.45 12.32
CA ILE A 206 -9.94 16.34 12.23
C ILE A 206 -9.51 15.27 13.21
N LYS A 207 -8.76 14.27 12.76
CA LYS A 207 -8.12 13.25 13.60
C LYS A 207 -6.63 13.13 13.28
N PRO A 208 -5.78 12.84 14.28
CA PRO A 208 -4.41 12.43 14.00
C PRO A 208 -4.41 11.09 13.28
N ILE A 209 -3.43 10.89 12.40
CA ILE A 209 -3.13 9.61 11.75
C ILE A 209 -1.61 9.43 11.69
N VAL A 210 -1.15 8.18 11.63
CA VAL A 210 0.20 7.83 11.20
C VAL A 210 0.07 7.17 9.84
N ILE A 211 0.94 7.53 8.91
CA ILE A 211 1.03 6.88 7.61
C ILE A 211 2.24 5.95 7.67
N ASP A 212 2.09 4.72 7.19
CA ASP A 212 3.22 3.79 7.13
C ASP A 212 4.37 4.39 6.29
N LYS A 213 5.60 4.35 6.82
CA LYS A 213 6.78 4.96 6.18
C LYS A 213 7.13 4.31 4.83
N SER A 214 6.71 3.07 4.60
CA SER A 214 6.88 2.36 3.33
C SER A 214 5.74 2.66 2.34
N SER A 215 4.84 3.61 2.69
CA SER A 215 3.69 4.03 1.90
C SER A 215 3.72 5.50 1.49
N HIS A 216 4.83 6.22 1.72
CA HIS A 216 5.04 7.58 1.23
C HIS A 216 6.53 7.90 1.05
N ASP A 217 6.88 8.99 0.36
CA ASP A 217 8.25 9.52 0.22
C ASP A 217 8.38 10.98 0.74
N PHE A 218 7.61 11.30 1.79
CA PHE A 218 7.54 12.63 2.40
C PHE A 218 8.79 13.08 3.17
N GLU A 219 9.84 12.26 3.30
CA GLU A 219 11.01 12.54 4.14
C GLU A 219 11.58 13.93 3.91
N LYS A 220 11.71 14.35 2.64
CA LYS A 220 12.23 15.67 2.28
C LYS A 220 11.29 16.82 2.68
N VAL A 221 9.98 16.61 2.55
CA VAL A 221 8.94 17.62 2.89
C VAL A 221 8.86 17.80 4.41
N LEU A 222 9.11 16.73 5.15
CA LEU A 222 9.03 16.70 6.61
C LEU A 222 10.30 17.26 7.28
N GLN A 223 11.38 17.48 6.54
CA GLN A 223 12.60 18.13 7.06
C GLN A 223 12.28 19.54 7.56
N GLY A 224 12.43 19.76 8.87
CA GLY A 224 12.17 21.06 9.52
C GLY A 224 10.82 21.17 10.23
N VAL A 225 9.92 20.20 10.08
CA VAL A 225 8.64 20.17 10.81
C VAL A 225 8.79 19.33 12.08
N LYS A 226 8.83 19.98 13.25
CA LYS A 226 9.06 19.30 14.55
C LYS A 226 8.04 18.19 14.86
N SER A 227 6.78 18.34 14.47
CA SER A 227 5.74 17.30 14.61
C SER A 227 5.91 16.14 13.64
N ALA A 228 6.54 16.36 12.50
CA ALA A 228 6.79 15.34 11.50
C ALA A 228 7.89 14.34 11.90
N ALA A 229 8.73 14.70 12.88
CA ALA A 229 9.69 13.77 13.49
C ALA A 229 9.02 12.53 14.11
N LYS A 230 7.71 12.63 14.44
CA LYS A 230 6.91 11.51 14.94
C LYS A 230 6.06 10.81 13.86
N GLY A 231 6.12 11.25 12.60
CA GLY A 231 5.31 10.67 11.51
C GLY A 231 3.79 10.85 11.66
N ILE A 232 3.36 11.85 12.43
CA ILE A 232 1.94 12.12 12.69
C ILE A 232 1.44 13.18 11.72
N PHE A 233 0.30 12.90 11.08
CA PHE A 233 -0.38 13.80 10.16
C PHE A 233 -1.79 14.10 10.67
N ALA A 234 -2.38 15.20 10.18
CA ALA A 234 -3.77 15.53 10.43
C ALA A 234 -4.63 15.09 9.25
N LEU A 235 -5.61 14.20 9.49
CA LEU A 235 -6.64 13.85 8.52
C LEU A 235 -7.88 14.68 8.80
N LYS A 236 -8.23 15.55 7.85
CA LYS A 236 -9.52 16.25 7.84
C LYS A 236 -10.50 15.49 6.96
N THR A 237 -11.62 15.08 7.53
CA THR A 237 -12.73 14.43 6.83
C THR A 237 -13.90 15.40 6.82
N LEU A 238 -14.39 15.76 5.64
CA LEU A 238 -15.54 16.65 5.52
C LEU A 238 -16.84 15.86 5.63
N ARG A 239 -17.86 16.48 6.21
CA ARG A 239 -19.19 15.87 6.42
C ARG A 239 -20.15 16.14 5.25
N LEU A 240 -19.61 16.34 4.07
CA LEU A 240 -20.32 16.97 2.97
C LEU A 240 -20.87 15.92 2.01
N GLU A 241 -22.19 15.96 1.80
CA GLU A 241 -22.84 15.33 0.65
C GLU A 241 -22.74 16.21 -0.60
N ASP A 242 -22.34 17.49 -0.45
CA ASP A 242 -22.24 18.49 -1.52
C ASP A 242 -20.77 18.73 -1.96
N ARG A 243 -20.50 18.51 -3.25
CA ARG A 243 -19.18 18.69 -3.88
C ARG A 243 -18.71 20.15 -3.87
N TYR A 244 -19.62 21.12 -3.89
CA TYR A 244 -19.28 22.54 -3.96
C TYR A 244 -18.56 23.04 -2.70
N GLU A 245 -19.01 22.61 -1.52
CA GLU A 245 -18.36 22.98 -0.26
C GLU A 245 -16.97 22.33 -0.10
N TYR A 246 -16.78 21.13 -0.64
CA TYR A 246 -15.47 20.48 -0.70
C TYR A 246 -14.50 21.31 -1.56
N ASP A 247 -14.91 21.69 -2.76
CA ASP A 247 -14.06 22.44 -3.69
C ASP A 247 -13.66 23.81 -3.10
N ASN A 248 -14.57 24.51 -2.44
CA ASN A 248 -14.28 25.77 -1.73
C ASN A 248 -13.25 25.60 -0.60
N GLU A 249 -13.34 24.50 0.15
CA GLU A 249 -12.38 24.27 1.23
C GLU A 249 -10.98 23.95 0.68
N VAL A 250 -10.91 23.15 -0.39
CA VAL A 250 -9.65 22.86 -1.06
C VAL A 250 -9.02 24.12 -1.64
N GLU A 251 -9.82 25.00 -2.25
CA GLU A 251 -9.35 26.31 -2.72
C GLU A 251 -8.83 27.17 -1.56
N GLY A 252 -9.50 27.14 -0.41
CA GLY A 252 -9.02 27.77 0.82
C GLY A 252 -7.63 27.27 1.24
N LEU A 253 -7.42 25.95 1.28
CA LEU A 253 -6.13 25.34 1.64
C LEU A 253 -5.03 25.70 0.64
N GLN A 254 -5.36 25.85 -0.65
CA GLN A 254 -4.40 26.31 -1.67
C GLN A 254 -3.88 27.72 -1.37
N ARG A 255 -4.74 28.62 -0.89
CA ARG A 255 -4.40 30.03 -0.64
C ARG A 255 -3.47 30.25 0.55
N PHE A 256 -3.45 29.35 1.54
CA PHE A 256 -2.55 29.45 2.71
C PHE A 256 -1.12 28.99 2.45
N ASN A 257 -0.83 28.47 1.26
CA ASN A 257 0.46 27.87 0.92
C ASN A 257 1.35 28.74 0.01
N VAL A 258 1.20 30.08 0.07
CA VAL A 258 2.13 31.04 -0.58
C VAL A 258 3.49 31.02 0.12
#